data_AF-A0A7W7EMF8-F1
#
_entry.id   AF-A0A7W7EMF8-F1
#
_cell.length_a   1.000
_cell.length_b   1.000
_cell.length_c   1.000
_cell.angle_alpha   90.00
_cell.angle_beta   90.00
_cell.angle_gamma   90.00
#
_symmetry.space_group_name_H-M   'P 1'
#
loop_
_entity.id
_entity.type
_entity.pdbx_description
1 polymer ?
#
loop_
_entity_poly.entity_id
_entity_poly.type
_entity_poly.pdbx_seq_one_letter_code
_entity_poly.pdbx_strand_id
1 'polypeptide(L)'
;MNKRLIPATLCMLLLGAAPAFSQSLSGLPLRNQHQIPDGYISVQSGISLSIPITDGSDEKQQQDAIKSFYRIAASNCAVLLDTLADDCQINGLSSNTDVTNMDGRGQKLIVRGQVTMAVKLKPVAGAAK
;
A
#
# COMPACT_ATOMS: atom_id res chain seq x y z
N MET A 1 -46.22 6.58 60.56
CA MET A 1 -44.75 6.58 60.50
C MET A 1 -44.34 6.82 59.05
N ASN A 2 -44.26 8.07 58.62
CA ASN A 2 -43.94 8.41 57.23
C ASN A 2 -42.61 9.16 57.20
N LYS A 3 -41.63 8.49 56.59
CA LYS A 3 -40.18 8.76 56.66
C LYS A 3 -39.83 10.00 55.84
N ARG A 4 -39.00 10.87 56.43
CA ARG A 4 -38.46 12.07 55.78
C ARG A 4 -37.47 11.70 54.67
N LEU A 5 -37.60 12.39 53.54
CA LEU A 5 -36.72 12.37 52.38
C LEU A 5 -35.26 12.67 52.79
N ILE A 6 -34.33 11.88 52.26
CA ILE A 6 -32.89 12.20 52.22
C ILE A 6 -32.56 12.55 50.76
N PRO A 7 -31.87 13.68 50.51
CA PRO A 7 -31.71 14.24 49.17
C PRO A 7 -30.72 13.45 48.31
N ALA A 8 -31.15 13.17 47.10
CA ALA A 8 -30.35 12.65 46.00
C ALA A 8 -29.62 13.80 45.31
N THR A 9 -28.34 13.99 45.59
CA THR A 9 -27.43 14.80 44.75
C THR A 9 -26.01 14.59 45.23
N LEU A 10 -25.20 13.86 44.46
CA LEU A 10 -23.84 14.22 44.02
C LEU A 10 -23.09 12.95 43.56
N CYS A 11 -23.60 12.32 42.49
CA CYS A 11 -22.92 11.18 41.87
C CYS A 11 -23.02 11.34 40.36
N MET A 12 -22.28 12.29 39.80
CA MET A 12 -22.00 12.39 38.37
C MET A 12 -21.01 13.53 38.14
N LEU A 13 -19.72 13.24 38.18
CA LEU A 13 -18.67 14.01 37.53
C LEU A 13 -17.51 13.06 37.35
N LEU A 14 -17.21 12.75 36.08
CA LEU A 14 -16.05 12.05 35.50
C LEU A 14 -16.47 11.00 34.44
N LEU A 15 -17.33 11.39 33.48
CA LEU A 15 -17.25 10.81 32.13
C LEU A 15 -16.31 11.68 31.32
N GLY A 16 -15.03 11.32 31.32
CA GLY A 16 -13.98 12.12 30.70
C GLY A 16 -12.68 11.34 30.54
N ALA A 17 -12.75 10.13 29.98
CA ALA A 17 -11.59 9.47 29.40
C ALA A 17 -12.09 8.70 28.18
N ALA A 18 -11.92 9.31 27.00
CA ALA A 18 -12.06 8.61 25.74
C ALA A 18 -11.09 7.41 25.73
N PRO A 19 -11.50 6.21 25.30
CA PRO A 19 -10.55 5.15 25.03
C PRO A 19 -9.84 5.52 23.73
N ALA A 20 -8.73 6.24 23.83
CA ALA A 20 -7.94 6.69 22.68
C ALA A 20 -6.63 5.92 22.55
N PHE A 21 -6.61 4.60 22.74
CA PHE A 21 -5.44 3.78 22.39
C PHE A 21 -5.85 2.35 22.01
N SER A 22 -6.47 2.22 20.85
CA SER A 22 -6.68 0.92 20.17
C SER A 22 -5.93 0.90 18.84
N GLN A 23 -4.69 1.37 18.80
CA GLN A 23 -3.81 1.21 17.64
C GLN A 23 -2.39 0.86 18.06
N SER A 24 -2.23 -0.12 18.97
CA SER A 24 -1.02 -0.95 18.98
C SER A 24 -1.27 -2.20 18.12
N LEU A 25 -1.62 -1.97 16.86
CA LEU A 25 -1.56 -3.01 15.82
C LEU A 25 -0.20 -2.94 15.09
N SER A 26 0.78 -2.24 15.67
CA SER A 26 2.15 -2.12 15.14
C SER A 26 3.04 -3.30 15.56
N GLY A 27 2.54 -4.20 16.42
CA GLY A 27 3.30 -5.30 17.02
C GLY A 27 2.70 -6.69 16.82
N LEU A 28 1.70 -6.86 15.94
CA LEU A 28 1.22 -8.19 15.60
C LEU A 28 2.14 -8.82 14.54
N PRO A 29 2.74 -10.00 14.80
CA PRO A 29 3.57 -10.71 13.83
C PRO A 29 2.68 -11.45 12.81
N LEU A 30 1.68 -10.78 12.22
CA LEU A 30 0.76 -11.41 11.25
C LEU A 30 1.12 -11.14 9.79
N ARG A 31 2.24 -10.50 9.54
CA ARG A 31 2.84 -10.48 8.22
C ARG A 31 4.32 -10.48 8.44
N ASN A 32 4.97 -11.56 8.03
CA ASN A 32 6.40 -11.56 7.80
C ASN A 32 6.64 -10.44 6.76
N GLN A 33 6.80 -9.19 7.23
CA GLN A 33 7.30 -8.11 6.40
C GLN A 33 8.66 -8.62 5.99
N HIS A 34 8.74 -9.09 4.74
CA HIS A 34 9.92 -9.64 4.11
C HIS A 34 11.11 -8.81 4.58
N GLN A 35 11.85 -9.30 5.58
CA GLN A 35 12.85 -8.49 6.27
C GLN A 35 13.80 -8.02 5.20
N ILE A 36 13.85 -6.71 5.00
CA ILE A 36 14.72 -6.11 3.99
C ILE A 36 16.13 -6.57 4.38
N PRO A 37 16.84 -7.29 3.49
CA PRO A 37 18.15 -7.83 3.86
C PRO A 37 19.10 -6.72 4.29
N ASP A 38 20.02 -7.01 5.20
CA ASP A 38 20.97 -6.00 5.67
C ASP A 38 21.77 -5.39 4.50
N GLY A 39 21.81 -4.06 4.44
CA GLY A 39 22.42 -3.31 3.33
C GLY A 39 21.49 -3.03 2.14
N TYR A 40 20.22 -3.44 2.20
CA TYR A 40 19.19 -3.09 1.22
C TYR A 40 18.27 -2.00 1.75
N ILE A 41 17.72 -1.18 0.84
CA ILE A 41 16.70 -0.17 1.12
C ILE A 41 15.37 -0.58 0.51
N SER A 42 14.24 -0.23 1.14
CA SER A 42 12.93 -0.41 0.52
C SER A 42 12.58 0.74 -0.42
N VAL A 43 12.19 0.41 -1.64
CA VAL A 43 11.65 1.34 -2.63
C VAL A 43 10.23 0.92 -2.96
N GLN A 44 9.26 1.79 -2.67
CA GLN A 44 7.86 1.56 -3.02
C GLN A 44 7.46 2.43 -4.20
N SER A 45 6.95 1.80 -5.27
CA SER A 45 6.53 2.47 -6.49
C SER A 45 5.05 2.18 -6.76
N GLY A 46 4.24 3.24 -6.79
CA GLY A 46 2.85 3.17 -7.21
C GLY A 46 2.72 3.43 -8.71
N ILE A 47 1.99 2.57 -9.42
CA ILE A 47 1.74 2.68 -10.85
C ILE A 47 0.23 2.66 -11.08
N SER A 48 -0.25 3.58 -11.90
CA SER A 48 -1.66 3.73 -12.28
C SER A 48 -1.76 3.78 -13.80
N LEU A 49 -2.32 2.74 -14.42
CA LEU A 49 -2.61 2.71 -15.85
C LEU A 49 -4.12 2.90 -16.06
N SER A 50 -4.49 3.73 -17.03
CA SER A 50 -5.86 3.83 -17.52
C SER A 50 -5.89 3.43 -18.98
N ILE A 51 -6.62 2.35 -19.28
CA ILE A 51 -6.69 1.72 -20.59
C ILE A 51 -8.14 1.78 -21.05
N PRO A 52 -8.43 2.40 -22.21
CA PRO A 52 -9.77 2.35 -22.78
C PRO A 52 -10.08 0.91 -23.22
N ILE A 53 -11.25 0.39 -22.82
CA ILE A 53 -11.74 -0.93 -23.22
C ILE A 53 -12.55 -0.75 -24.49
N THR A 54 -12.25 -1.56 -25.51
CA THR A 54 -13.03 -1.65 -26.75
C THR A 54 -13.85 -2.93 -26.69
N ASP A 55 -15.13 -2.86 -27.06
CA ASP A 55 -16.10 -3.96 -26.95
C ASP A 55 -15.55 -5.29 -27.48
N GLY A 56 -15.07 -6.14 -26.56
CA GLY A 56 -14.33 -7.36 -26.90
C GLY A 56 -13.62 -7.97 -25.70
N SER A 57 -14.32 -8.89 -25.02
CA SER A 57 -13.88 -9.68 -23.85
C SER A 57 -12.97 -8.91 -22.87
N ASP A 58 -13.60 -8.21 -21.93
CA ASP A 58 -12.96 -7.43 -20.86
C ASP A 58 -11.86 -8.22 -20.12
N GLU A 59 -11.98 -9.54 -20.03
CA GLU A 59 -11.03 -10.43 -19.36
C GLU A 59 -9.65 -10.47 -20.04
N LYS A 60 -9.59 -10.54 -21.38
CA LYS A 60 -8.30 -10.59 -22.10
C LYS A 60 -7.55 -9.26 -21.98
N GLN A 61 -8.27 -8.15 -22.11
CA GLN A 61 -7.69 -6.82 -21.94
C GLN A 61 -7.26 -6.58 -20.49
N GLN A 62 -7.99 -7.09 -19.51
CA GLN A 62 -7.56 -7.09 -18.11
C GLN A 62 -6.28 -7.88 -17.90
N GLN A 63 -6.19 -9.09 -18.46
CA GLN A 63 -5.00 -9.93 -18.34
C GLN A 63 -3.77 -9.27 -18.98
N ASP A 64 -3.94 -8.68 -20.17
CA ASP A 64 -2.87 -7.96 -20.87
C ASP A 64 -2.43 -6.70 -20.13
N ALA A 65 -3.36 -6.00 -19.48
CA ALA A 65 -3.06 -4.84 -18.65
C ALA A 65 -2.25 -5.20 -17.39
N ILE A 66 -2.63 -6.28 -16.70
CA ILE A 66 -1.88 -6.81 -15.55
C ILE A 66 -0.49 -7.27 -15.99
N LYS A 67 -0.39 -7.95 -17.13
CA LYS A 67 0.90 -8.38 -17.70
C LYS A 67 1.80 -7.19 -18.03
N SER A 68 1.21 -6.11 -18.53
CA SER A 68 1.91 -4.85 -18.77
C SER A 68 2.41 -4.23 -17.46
N PHE A 69 1.59 -4.23 -16.40
CA PHE A 69 2.02 -3.79 -15.08
C PHE A 69 3.21 -4.61 -14.55
N TYR A 70 3.19 -5.94 -14.67
CA TYR A 70 4.33 -6.78 -14.25
C TYR A 70 5.60 -6.53 -15.08
N ARG A 71 5.46 -6.26 -16.38
CA ARG A 71 6.60 -5.85 -17.22
C ARG A 71 7.19 -4.52 -16.76
N ILE A 72 6.34 -3.54 -16.42
CA ILE A 72 6.79 -2.25 -15.89
C ILE A 72 7.49 -2.45 -14.55
N ALA A 73 6.93 -3.27 -13.65
CA ALA A 73 7.53 -3.59 -12.37
C ALA A 73 8.93 -4.21 -12.53
N ALA A 74 9.10 -5.17 -13.45
CA ALA A 74 10.40 -5.75 -13.76
C ALA A 74 11.38 -4.71 -14.35
N SER A 75 10.89 -3.84 -15.23
CA SER A 75 11.68 -2.77 -15.82
C SER A 75 12.17 -1.76 -14.79
N ASN A 76 11.41 -1.48 -13.73
CA ASN A 76 11.83 -0.56 -12.67
C ASN A 76 13.09 -1.06 -11.95
N CYS A 77 13.20 -2.37 -11.69
CA CYS A 77 14.44 -2.93 -11.13
C CYS A 77 15.63 -2.78 -12.08
N ALA A 78 15.44 -3.01 -13.39
CA ALA A 78 16.51 -2.83 -14.38
C ALA A 78 17.03 -1.39 -14.40
N VAL A 79 16.13 -0.40 -14.39
CA VAL A 79 16.51 1.02 -14.33
C VAL A 79 17.23 1.35 -13.02
N LEU A 80 16.81 0.77 -11.90
CA LEU A 80 17.50 0.97 -10.61
C LEU A 80 18.92 0.38 -10.64
N LEU A 81 19.10 -0.82 -11.19
CA LEU A 81 20.41 -1.49 -11.34
C LEU A 81 21.37 -0.70 -12.25
N ASP A 82 20.87 -0.17 -13.36
CA ASP A 82 21.68 0.61 -14.29
C ASP A 82 22.14 1.93 -13.67
N THR A 83 21.28 2.58 -12.89
CA THR A 83 21.54 3.94 -12.37
C THR A 83 22.27 3.95 -11.04
N LEU A 84 21.74 3.29 -10.01
CA LEU A 84 22.12 3.53 -8.61
C LEU A 84 22.30 2.26 -7.77
N ALA A 85 21.88 1.10 -8.25
CA ALA A 85 21.81 -0.14 -7.46
C ALA A 85 22.78 -1.21 -7.96
N ASP A 86 23.42 -1.92 -7.03
CA ASP A 86 24.16 -3.15 -7.30
C ASP A 86 23.22 -4.36 -7.38
N ASP A 87 22.14 -4.37 -6.59
CA ASP A 87 21.14 -5.46 -6.56
C ASP A 87 19.72 -4.91 -6.41
N CYS A 88 18.73 -5.56 -7.03
CA CYS A 88 17.32 -5.18 -6.93
C CYS A 88 16.43 -6.43 -6.87
N GLN A 89 15.64 -6.53 -5.81
CA GLN A 89 14.72 -7.63 -5.55
C GLN A 89 13.32 -7.09 -5.36
N ILE A 90 12.32 -7.75 -5.97
CA ILE A 90 10.91 -7.40 -5.79
C ILE A 90 10.40 -8.20 -4.58
N ASN A 91 10.15 -7.51 -3.47
CA ASN A 91 9.73 -8.13 -2.20
C ASN A 91 8.20 -8.24 -2.09
N GLY A 92 7.47 -7.42 -2.83
CA GLY A 92 6.03 -7.42 -2.79
C GLY A 92 5.45 -6.73 -4.00
N LEU A 93 4.33 -7.26 -4.49
CA LEU A 93 3.64 -6.71 -5.63
C LEU A 93 2.14 -6.88 -5.42
N SER A 94 1.41 -5.77 -5.49
CA SER A 94 -0.04 -5.73 -5.35
C SER A 94 -0.60 -5.00 -6.55
N SER A 95 -1.62 -5.54 -7.20
CA SER A 95 -2.32 -4.88 -8.30
C SER A 95 -3.82 -5.07 -8.15
N ASN A 96 -4.54 -3.98 -8.37
CA ASN A 96 -5.98 -3.91 -8.41
C ASN A 96 -6.39 -3.40 -9.78
N THR A 97 -7.41 -4.02 -10.34
CA THR A 97 -7.99 -3.67 -11.63
C THR A 97 -9.44 -3.27 -11.42
N ASP A 98 -9.75 -2.01 -11.70
CA ASP A 98 -11.07 -1.43 -11.56
C ASP A 98 -11.60 -1.06 -12.94
N VAL A 99 -12.72 -1.64 -13.35
CA VAL A 99 -13.42 -1.22 -14.58
C VAL A 99 -14.41 -0.14 -14.21
N THR A 100 -14.25 1.05 -14.78
CA THR A 100 -15.18 2.17 -14.59
C THR A 100 -15.83 2.50 -15.93
N ASN A 101 -17.16 2.53 -15.95
CA ASN A 101 -17.93 3.07 -17.05
C ASN A 101 -18.21 4.55 -16.76
N MET A 102 -17.61 5.46 -17.53
CA MET A 102 -17.88 6.89 -17.40
C MET A 102 -18.99 7.25 -18.37
N ASP A 103 -20.21 7.45 -17.86
CA ASP A 103 -21.42 7.98 -18.50
C ASP A 103 -21.25 8.39 -19.99
N GLY A 104 -21.22 7.40 -20.89
CA GLY A 104 -21.23 7.59 -22.34
C GLY A 104 -19.88 7.79 -23.05
N ARG A 105 -18.73 7.68 -22.36
CA ARG A 105 -17.37 7.80 -22.96
C ARG A 105 -16.63 6.47 -23.14
N GLY A 106 -17.33 5.35 -22.99
CA GLY A 106 -16.76 3.99 -23.06
C GLY A 106 -16.22 3.48 -21.72
N GLN A 107 -16.10 2.16 -21.59
CA GLN A 107 -15.49 1.54 -20.41
C GLN A 107 -14.00 1.84 -20.36
N LYS A 108 -13.48 2.12 -19.16
CA LYS A 108 -12.05 2.27 -18.90
C LYS A 108 -11.62 1.28 -17.84
N LEU A 109 -10.59 0.52 -18.15
CA LEU A 109 -9.88 -0.29 -17.19
C LEU A 109 -8.83 0.56 -16.50
N ILE A 110 -8.89 0.65 -15.18
CA ILE A 110 -7.89 1.30 -14.35
C ILE A 110 -7.12 0.21 -13.62
N VAL A 111 -5.83 0.09 -13.89
CA VAL A 111 -4.93 -0.81 -13.16
C VAL A 111 -4.09 0.01 -12.20
N ARG A 112 -4.32 -0.16 -10.90
CA ARG A 112 -3.51 0.44 -9.84
C ARG A 112 -2.70 -0.63 -9.19
N GLY A 113 -1.38 -0.48 -9.18
CA GLY A 113 -0.53 -1.43 -8.48
C GLY A 113 0.57 -0.74 -7.69
N GLN A 114 0.97 -1.40 -6.62
CA GLN A 114 2.10 -1.02 -5.80
C GLN A 114 3.15 -2.12 -5.89
N VAL A 115 4.37 -1.72 -6.18
CA VAL A 115 5.55 -2.58 -6.21
C VAL A 115 6.44 -2.16 -5.04
N THR A 116 6.80 -3.10 -4.19
CA THR A 116 7.77 -2.91 -3.11
C THR A 116 9.03 -3.68 -3.46
N MET A 117 10.14 -2.97 -3.56
CA MET A 117 11.45 -3.51 -3.95
C MET A 117 12.44 -3.34 -2.80
N ALA A 118 13.33 -4.30 -2.61
CA ALA A 118 14.54 -4.14 -1.83
C ALA A 118 15.70 -3.89 -2.78
N VAL A 119 16.44 -2.82 -2.56
CA VAL A 119 17.48 -2.36 -3.49
C VAL A 119 18.79 -2.17 -2.71
N LYS A 120 19.87 -2.78 -3.19
CA LYS A 120 21.21 -2.52 -2.66
C LYS A 120 21.85 -1.44 -3.48
N LEU A 121 22.15 -0.30 -2.87
CA LEU A 121 22.76 0.83 -3.57
C LEU A 121 24.24 0.55 -3.86
N LYS A 122 24.72 1.08 -4.99
CA LYS A 122 26.14 1.12 -5.29
C LYS A 122 26.85 1.94 -4.21
N PRO A 123 28.04 1.51 -3.74
CA PRO A 123 28.83 2.34 -2.84
C PRO A 123 29.18 3.63 -3.58
N VAL A 124 28.58 4.74 -3.15
CA VAL A 124 28.97 6.06 -3.64
C VAL A 124 30.39 6.28 -3.14
N ALA A 125 31.36 6.29 -4.05
CA ALA A 125 32.75 6.63 -3.77
C ALA A 125 32.80 8.07 -3.24
N GLY A 126 32.54 8.26 -1.96
CA GLY A 126 32.31 9.57 -1.34
C GLY A 126 31.64 9.50 0.04
N ALA A 127 30.94 8.41 0.37
CA ALA A 127 30.37 8.20 1.71
C ALA A 127 31.32 7.43 2.65
N ALA A 128 32.61 7.76 2.59
CA ALA A 128 33.57 7.39 3.62
C ALA A 128 34.34 8.67 3.97
N LYS A 129 33.91 9.34 5.04
CA LYS A 129 34.70 10.34 5.73
C LYS A 129 34.53 10.15 7.22
#